data_AF-A0AA42QJA4-F1
#
_entry.id   AF-A0AA42QJA4-F1
#
_cell.length_a   1.000
_cell.length_b   1.000
_cell.length_c   1.000
_cell.angle_alpha   90.00
_cell.angle_beta   90.00
_cell.angle_gamma   90.00
#
_symmetry.space_group_name_H-M   'P 1'
#
loop_
_entity.id
_entity.type
_entity.pdbx_description
1 polymer ?
#
loop_
_entity_poly.entity_id
_entity_poly.type
_entity_poly.pdbx_seq_one_letter_code
_entity_poly.pdbx_strand_id
1 'polypeptide(L)'
;MYGWVRRFMSYRSFYLWRARYYYYTRHLDGWMLASLLCLSGVVMLLWYYWRFTNVPPPRIHPQAAALRVEGIGKEAIHRIVLVRHGSNTPGQPYVTAEDIRASTRRTMRVRQAMESEVAWRLKANLLADIADYIEATGGCAPYRCTRVVDRIASLREAAEENAGINRALQTILDGPHDLVPSLESSDRQRVKSGWSDSFSDIYHQAWLLNDLQTMHARMMEEYPKRAAAPWLAEWMSDPEPSRGTGLPL
;
A
#
# COMPACT_ATOMS: atom_id res chain seq x y z
N MET A 1 13.53 42.25 40.78
CA MET A 1 14.33 41.56 39.73
C MET A 1 15.38 40.59 40.30
N TYR A 2 16.34 41.00 41.15
CA TYR A 2 17.34 40.05 41.71
C TYR A 2 16.74 38.96 42.62
N GLY A 3 15.57 39.21 43.23
CA GLY A 3 14.91 38.24 44.11
C GLY A 3 14.61 36.88 43.47
N TRP A 4 14.40 36.82 42.16
CA TRP A 4 14.13 35.58 41.43
C TRP A 4 15.39 34.73 41.17
N VAL A 5 16.56 35.38 41.03
CA VAL A 5 17.84 34.71 40.68
C VAL A 5 18.76 34.53 41.90
N ARG A 6 18.37 35.03 43.08
CA ARG A 6 19.18 35.03 44.32
C ARG A 6 19.66 33.62 44.74
N ARG A 7 18.93 32.58 44.35
CA ARG A 7 19.28 31.18 44.64
C ARG A 7 20.39 30.61 43.75
N PHE A 8 20.61 31.20 42.58
CA PHE A 8 21.52 30.68 41.54
C PHE A 8 22.75 31.57 41.30
N MET A 9 22.67 32.86 41.62
CA MET A 9 23.77 33.79 41.43
C MET A 9 23.91 34.74 42.61
N SER A 10 25.17 35.09 42.93
CA SER A 10 25.49 36.14 43.89
C SER A 10 25.10 37.52 43.35
N TYR A 11 24.89 38.48 44.25
CA TYR A 11 24.44 39.83 43.90
C TYR A 11 25.41 40.54 42.94
N ARG A 12 26.72 40.40 43.21
CA ARG A 12 27.78 40.94 42.37
C ARG A 12 27.81 40.28 40.99
N SER A 13 27.62 38.96 40.93
CA SER A 13 27.57 38.21 39.67
C SER A 13 26.38 38.63 38.81
N PHE A 14 25.21 38.86 39.41
CA PHE A 14 24.00 39.26 38.70
C PHE A 14 24.15 40.64 38.03
N TYR A 15 24.70 41.64 38.72
CA TYR A 15 24.88 42.97 38.15
C TYR A 15 25.99 43.02 37.09
N LEU A 16 27.07 42.26 37.26
CA LEU A 16 28.09 42.09 36.23
C LEU A 16 27.52 41.38 34.99
N TRP A 17 26.75 40.31 35.18
CA TRP A 17 26.06 39.62 34.09
C TRP A 17 25.10 40.56 33.36
N ARG A 18 24.29 41.34 34.09
CA ARG A 18 23.36 42.29 33.50
C ARG A 18 24.07 43.41 32.73
N ALA A 19 25.16 43.94 33.26
CA ALA A 19 25.96 44.97 32.58
C ALA A 19 26.58 44.40 31.30
N ARG A 20 27.10 43.17 31.35
CA ARG A 20 27.67 42.48 30.20
C ARG A 20 26.60 42.11 29.16
N TYR A 21 25.42 41.70 29.62
CA TYR A 21 24.24 41.46 28.78
C TYR A 21 23.84 42.75 28.06
N TYR A 22 23.66 43.86 28.79
CA TYR A 22 23.35 45.15 28.18
C TYR A 22 24.42 45.63 27.21
N TYR A 23 25.70 45.37 27.47
CA TYR A 23 26.80 45.70 26.57
C TYR A 23 26.71 44.92 25.25
N TYR A 24 26.46 43.61 25.32
CA TYR A 24 26.28 42.77 24.12
C TYR A 24 24.99 43.06 23.36
N THR A 25 23.88 43.33 24.06
CA THR A 25 22.59 43.60 23.42
C THR A 25 22.46 45.05 22.92
N ARG A 26 23.35 45.96 23.32
CA ARG A 26 23.34 47.37 22.87
C ARG A 26 23.64 47.52 21.38
N HIS A 27 24.33 46.55 20.78
CA HIS A 27 24.67 46.52 19.36
C HIS A 27 23.78 45.59 18.53
N LEU A 28 22.80 44.91 19.16
CA LEU A 28 21.79 44.15 18.43
C LEU A 28 20.79 45.13 17.83
N ASP A 29 21.11 45.59 16.63
CA ASP A 29 20.24 46.44 15.84
C ASP A 29 19.07 45.63 15.28
N GLY A 30 17.89 46.25 15.17
CA GLY A 30 16.69 45.58 14.61
C GLY A 30 16.94 45.05 13.19
N TRP A 31 17.81 45.75 12.43
CA TRP A 31 18.29 45.34 11.12
C TRP A 31 19.11 44.04 11.13
N MET A 32 19.92 43.82 12.18
CA MET A 32 20.67 42.58 12.36
C MET A 32 19.72 41.40 12.62
N LEU A 33 18.69 41.59 13.44
CA LEU A 33 17.68 40.56 13.67
C LEU A 33 16.85 40.26 12.42
N ALA A 34 16.46 41.30 11.67
CA ALA A 34 15.71 41.14 10.42
C ALA A 34 16.53 40.39 9.36
N SER A 35 17.81 40.73 9.18
CA SER A 35 18.69 40.05 8.23
C SER A 35 18.95 38.58 8.62
N LEU A 36 19.12 38.29 9.91
CA LEU A 36 19.27 36.92 10.41
C LEU A 36 18.00 36.09 10.18
N LEU A 37 16.83 36.70 10.37
CA LEU A 37 15.54 36.06 10.07
C LEU A 37 15.37 35.80 8.57
N CYS A 38 15.73 36.75 7.70
CA CYS A 38 15.76 36.54 6.25
C CYS A 38 16.71 35.41 5.83
N LEU A 39 17.94 35.38 6.35
CA LEU A 39 18.89 34.31 6.08
C LEU A 39 18.37 32.95 6.54
N SER A 40 17.76 32.88 7.72
CA SER A 40 17.14 31.65 8.23
C SER A 40 16.04 31.15 7.29
N GLY A 41 15.23 32.06 6.72
CA GLY A 41 14.20 31.73 5.73
C GLY A 41 14.79 31.20 4.42
N VAL A 42 15.87 31.78 3.91
CA VAL A 42 16.58 31.29 2.72
C VAL A 42 17.16 29.89 2.96
N VAL A 43 17.79 29.66 4.10
CA VAL A 43 18.34 28.34 4.46
C VAL A 43 17.20 27.31 4.55
N MET A 44 16.07 27.66 5.15
CA MET A 44 14.91 26.77 5.25
C MET A 44 14.31 26.45 3.87
N LEU A 45 14.24 27.44 2.95
CA LEU A 45 13.80 27.24 1.57
C LEU A 45 14.75 26.32 0.78
N LEU A 46 16.07 26.52 0.92
CA LEU A 46 17.07 25.65 0.28
C LEU A 46 17.01 24.22 0.82
N TRP A 47 16.82 24.07 2.13
CA TRP A 47 16.63 22.77 2.77
C TRP A 47 15.37 22.06 2.24
N TYR A 48 14.25 22.79 2.13
CA TYR A 48 13.01 22.27 1.57
C TYR A 48 13.17 21.87 0.09
N TYR A 49 13.81 22.71 -0.73
CA TYR A 49 14.07 22.41 -2.14
C TYR A 49 15.00 21.21 -2.32
N TRP A 50 16.03 21.11 -1.47
CA TRP A 50 16.91 19.94 -1.44
C TRP A 50 16.15 18.66 -1.07
N ARG A 51 15.22 18.72 -0.12
CA ARG A 51 14.41 17.55 0.24
C ARG A 51 13.42 17.15 -0.85
N PHE A 52 12.83 18.13 -1.53
CA PHE A 52 11.94 17.91 -2.68
C PHE A 52 12.67 17.23 -3.86
N THR A 53 13.92 17.59 -4.11
CA THR A 53 14.71 17.04 -5.23
C THR A 53 15.37 15.69 -4.92
N ASN A 54 15.55 15.35 -3.63
CA ASN A 54 16.18 14.08 -3.19
C ASN A 54 15.17 13.03 -2.69
N VAL A 55 13.94 13.04 -3.19
CA VAL A 55 12.98 11.96 -2.90
C VAL A 55 13.40 10.72 -3.69
N PRO A 56 13.51 9.54 -3.05
CA PRO A 56 13.92 8.33 -3.74
C PRO A 56 12.91 8.01 -4.85
N PRO A 57 13.38 7.65 -6.07
CA PRO A 57 12.47 7.30 -7.15
C PRO A 57 11.71 6.01 -6.79
N PRO A 58 10.44 5.88 -7.21
CA PRO A 58 9.67 4.66 -6.96
C PRO A 58 10.29 3.46 -7.65
N ARG A 59 10.18 2.26 -7.04
CA ARG A 59 10.67 1.00 -7.65
C ARG A 59 9.94 0.71 -8.95
N ILE A 60 8.66 1.10 -9.05
CA ILE A 60 7.90 1.02 -10.29
C ILE A 60 7.25 2.34 -10.63
N HIS A 61 7.46 2.82 -11.86
CA HIS A 61 6.78 4.00 -12.35
C HIS A 61 5.26 3.76 -12.44
N PRO A 62 4.39 4.68 -12.02
CA PRO A 62 2.94 4.45 -11.93
C PRO A 62 2.30 4.10 -13.29
N GLN A 63 2.80 4.68 -14.39
CA GLN A 63 2.34 4.31 -15.75
C GLN A 63 2.76 2.89 -16.14
N ALA A 64 3.98 2.48 -15.77
CA ALA A 64 4.44 1.12 -16.04
C ALA A 64 3.66 0.09 -15.20
N ALA A 65 3.31 0.44 -13.96
CA ALA A 65 2.43 -0.37 -13.12
C ALA A 65 1.04 -0.53 -13.75
N ALA A 66 0.43 0.55 -14.24
CA ALA A 66 -0.87 0.51 -14.91
C ALA A 66 -0.89 -0.47 -16.10
N LEU A 67 0.11 -0.38 -16.97
CA LEU A 67 0.25 -1.28 -18.13
C LEU A 67 0.42 -2.75 -17.71
N ARG A 68 1.17 -3.01 -16.63
CA ARG A 68 1.34 -4.37 -16.12
C ARG A 68 0.04 -4.93 -15.54
N VAL A 69 -0.73 -4.12 -14.80
CA VAL A 69 -2.04 -4.52 -14.28
C VAL A 69 -2.99 -4.84 -15.43
N GLU A 70 -3.04 -3.98 -16.46
CA GLU A 70 -3.87 -4.21 -17.64
C GLU A 70 -3.48 -5.50 -18.38
N GLY A 71 -2.16 -5.73 -18.55
CA GLY A 71 -1.65 -6.96 -19.16
C GLY A 71 -2.04 -8.21 -18.38
N ILE A 72 -1.91 -8.20 -17.05
CA ILE A 72 -2.33 -9.32 -16.19
C ILE A 72 -3.85 -9.56 -16.29
N GLY A 73 -4.65 -8.49 -16.28
CA GLY A 73 -6.11 -8.59 -16.42
C GLY A 73 -6.53 -9.18 -17.77
N LYS A 74 -5.93 -8.72 -18.87
CA LYS A 74 -6.18 -9.25 -20.21
C LYS A 74 -5.80 -10.73 -20.32
N GLU A 75 -4.67 -11.12 -19.77
CA GLU A 75 -4.22 -12.52 -19.74
C GLU A 75 -5.19 -13.40 -18.93
N ALA A 76 -5.65 -12.93 -17.77
CA ALA A 76 -6.63 -13.66 -16.97
C ALA A 76 -7.96 -13.85 -17.73
N ILE A 77 -8.48 -12.80 -18.36
CA ILE A 77 -9.69 -12.85 -19.19
C ILE A 77 -9.50 -13.83 -20.35
N HIS A 78 -8.35 -13.77 -21.03
CA HIS A 78 -8.04 -14.67 -22.13
C HIS A 78 -8.11 -16.15 -21.68
N ARG A 79 -7.51 -16.49 -20.53
CA ARG A 79 -7.57 -17.86 -19.99
C ARG A 79 -8.98 -18.27 -19.57
N ILE A 80 -9.80 -17.36 -19.04
CA ILE A 80 -11.22 -17.63 -18.73
C ILE A 80 -11.97 -18.03 -19.99
N VAL A 81 -11.76 -17.28 -21.08
CA VAL A 81 -12.37 -17.58 -22.39
C VAL A 81 -11.93 -18.96 -22.89
N LEU A 82 -10.64 -19.31 -22.74
CA LEU A 82 -10.13 -20.65 -23.09
C LEU A 82 -10.75 -21.78 -22.27
N VAL A 83 -11.10 -21.56 -21.00
CA VAL A 83 -11.85 -22.55 -20.20
C VAL A 83 -13.26 -22.72 -20.76
N ARG A 84 -13.97 -21.61 -21.01
CA ARG A 84 -15.36 -21.62 -21.50
C ARG A 84 -15.53 -22.31 -22.86
N HIS A 85 -14.52 -22.19 -23.72
CA HIS A 85 -14.49 -22.79 -25.06
C HIS A 85 -13.60 -24.04 -25.14
N GLY A 86 -13.21 -24.60 -24.00
CA GLY A 86 -12.25 -25.70 -23.94
C GLY A 86 -12.78 -27.06 -24.44
N SER A 87 -14.05 -27.19 -24.77
CA SER A 87 -14.65 -28.43 -25.28
C SER A 87 -15.34 -28.24 -26.60
N ASN A 88 -15.50 -29.35 -27.33
CA ASN A 88 -16.20 -29.40 -28.62
C ASN A 88 -17.67 -28.95 -28.51
N THR A 89 -18.28 -29.07 -27.33
CA THR A 89 -19.64 -28.63 -27.02
C THR A 89 -19.63 -27.62 -25.86
N PRO A 90 -19.63 -26.31 -26.16
CA PRO A 90 -19.74 -25.28 -25.13
C PRO A 90 -21.02 -25.46 -24.29
N GLY A 91 -20.91 -25.25 -22.98
CA GLY A 91 -22.05 -25.25 -22.04
C GLY A 91 -22.49 -26.62 -21.54
N GLN A 92 -22.09 -27.71 -22.19
CA GLN A 92 -22.44 -29.06 -21.75
C GLN A 92 -21.56 -29.53 -20.58
N PRO A 93 -22.10 -30.31 -19.63
CA PRO A 93 -21.30 -30.91 -18.57
C PRO A 93 -20.34 -31.95 -19.13
N TYR A 94 -19.14 -32.00 -18.56
CA TYR A 94 -18.14 -33.02 -18.88
C TYR A 94 -18.57 -34.38 -18.32
N VAL A 95 -18.43 -35.41 -19.15
CA VAL A 95 -18.87 -36.79 -18.83
C VAL A 95 -17.71 -37.75 -18.61
N THR A 96 -16.50 -37.39 -19.06
CA THR A 96 -15.30 -38.23 -18.90
C THR A 96 -14.39 -37.70 -17.80
N ALA A 97 -13.64 -38.60 -17.15
CA ALA A 97 -12.63 -38.21 -16.16
C ALA A 97 -11.51 -37.34 -16.77
N GLU A 98 -11.15 -37.59 -18.03
CA GLU A 98 -10.15 -36.82 -18.76
C GLU A 98 -10.59 -35.38 -18.99
N ASP A 99 -11.83 -35.16 -19.46
CA ASP A 99 -12.38 -33.82 -19.68
C ASP A 99 -12.45 -33.01 -18.38
N ILE A 100 -12.86 -33.65 -17.27
CA ILE A 100 -12.96 -32.99 -15.96
C ILE A 100 -11.57 -32.58 -15.48
N ARG A 101 -10.54 -33.43 -15.63
CA ARG A 101 -9.16 -33.07 -15.25
C ARG A 101 -8.57 -32.01 -16.18
N ALA A 102 -8.82 -32.08 -17.48
CA ALA A 102 -8.39 -31.06 -18.43
C ALA A 102 -9.03 -29.70 -18.11
N SER A 103 -10.34 -29.70 -17.81
CA SER A 103 -11.07 -28.54 -17.28
C SER A 103 -10.43 -28.01 -16.00
N THR A 104 -10.20 -28.88 -15.02
CA THR A 104 -9.56 -28.53 -13.74
C THR A 104 -8.21 -27.86 -13.95
N ARG A 105 -7.34 -28.43 -14.80
CA ARG A 105 -6.04 -27.83 -15.15
C ARG A 105 -6.18 -26.45 -15.77
N ARG A 106 -7.12 -26.27 -16.71
CA ARG A 106 -7.37 -24.94 -17.33
C ARG A 106 -7.88 -23.94 -16.30
N THR A 107 -8.82 -24.35 -15.46
CA THR A 107 -9.41 -23.54 -14.37
C THR A 107 -8.35 -23.13 -13.34
N MET A 108 -7.42 -24.00 -12.98
CA MET A 108 -6.27 -23.65 -12.14
C MET A 108 -5.28 -22.71 -12.84
N ARG A 109 -5.03 -22.90 -14.15
CA ARG A 109 -4.17 -21.99 -14.94
C ARG A 109 -4.72 -20.57 -15.02
N VAL A 110 -6.04 -20.38 -14.96
CA VAL A 110 -6.63 -19.03 -14.83
C VAL A 110 -6.13 -18.37 -13.55
N ARG A 111 -6.23 -19.05 -12.41
CA ARG A 111 -5.80 -18.57 -11.08
C ARG A 111 -4.31 -18.29 -11.04
N GLN A 112 -3.51 -19.11 -11.71
CA GLN A 112 -2.06 -18.89 -11.86
C GLN A 112 -1.71 -17.60 -12.61
N ALA A 113 -2.60 -16.99 -13.40
CA ALA A 113 -2.30 -15.70 -14.04
C ALA A 113 -2.10 -14.59 -12.98
N MET A 114 -2.93 -14.59 -11.94
CA MET A 114 -2.88 -13.64 -10.82
C MET A 114 -1.80 -13.96 -9.79
N GLU A 115 -1.30 -15.20 -9.81
CA GLU A 115 -0.20 -15.71 -8.97
C GLU A 115 1.11 -15.88 -9.76
N SER A 116 1.18 -15.33 -10.97
CA SER A 116 2.41 -15.35 -11.76
C SER A 116 3.51 -14.59 -11.03
N GLU A 117 4.77 -14.97 -11.27
CA GLU A 117 5.93 -14.29 -10.70
C GLU A 117 5.90 -12.77 -11.00
N VAL A 118 5.43 -12.40 -12.20
CA VAL A 118 5.26 -11.01 -12.61
C VAL A 118 4.21 -10.30 -11.74
N ALA A 119 3.06 -10.93 -11.50
CA ALA A 119 2.00 -10.36 -10.66
C ALA A 119 2.44 -10.23 -9.20
N TRP A 120 3.17 -11.22 -8.66
CA TRP A 120 3.73 -11.17 -7.31
C TRP A 120 4.77 -10.06 -7.15
N ARG A 121 5.73 -9.96 -8.06
CA ARG A 121 6.73 -8.88 -8.05
C ARG A 121 6.07 -7.50 -8.18
N LEU A 122 5.03 -7.38 -9.01
CA LEU A 122 4.26 -6.14 -9.13
C LEU A 122 3.60 -5.77 -7.80
N LYS A 123 2.84 -6.68 -7.17
CA LYS A 123 2.19 -6.45 -5.87
C LYS A 123 3.21 -6.04 -4.81
N ALA A 124 4.35 -6.75 -4.74
CA ALA A 124 5.42 -6.45 -3.79
C ALA A 124 6.01 -5.05 -4.01
N ASN A 125 6.31 -4.67 -5.25
CA ASN A 125 6.85 -3.35 -5.56
C ASN A 125 5.86 -2.23 -5.22
N LEU A 126 4.57 -2.41 -5.55
CA LEU A 126 3.54 -1.42 -5.24
C LEU A 126 3.40 -1.22 -3.73
N LEU A 127 3.34 -2.31 -2.96
CA LEU A 127 3.24 -2.26 -1.50
C LEU A 127 4.50 -1.66 -0.85
N ALA A 128 5.68 -1.99 -1.37
CA ALA A 128 6.94 -1.44 -0.87
C ALA A 128 7.03 0.07 -1.13
N ASP A 129 6.63 0.55 -2.31
CA ASP A 129 6.61 1.98 -2.62
C ASP A 129 5.58 2.73 -1.75
N ILE A 130 4.42 2.12 -1.47
CA ILE A 130 3.42 2.67 -0.53
C ILE A 130 3.99 2.73 0.89
N ALA A 131 4.70 1.69 1.33
CA ALA A 131 5.32 1.66 2.66
C ALA A 131 6.38 2.76 2.82
N ASP A 132 7.29 2.89 1.84
CA ASP A 132 8.30 3.95 1.84
C ASP A 132 7.66 5.34 1.86
N TYR A 133 6.56 5.53 1.13
CA TYR A 133 5.80 6.78 1.16
C TYR A 133 5.24 7.08 2.55
N ILE A 134 4.62 6.09 3.22
CA ILE A 134 4.06 6.28 4.56
C ILE A 134 5.16 6.60 5.56
N GLU A 135 6.29 5.90 5.49
CA GLU A 135 7.45 6.15 6.34
C GLU A 135 8.02 7.56 6.13
N ALA A 136 8.15 7.99 4.87
CA ALA A 136 8.72 9.28 4.53
C ALA A 136 7.78 10.47 4.80
N THR A 137 6.46 10.27 4.76
CA THR A 137 5.47 11.35 4.95
C THR A 137 4.82 11.36 6.33
N GLY A 138 5.00 10.31 7.13
CA GLY A 138 4.37 10.18 8.46
C GLY A 138 2.86 9.92 8.40
N GLY A 139 2.31 9.56 7.24
CA GLY A 139 0.87 9.34 7.08
C GLY A 139 0.45 8.70 5.76
N CYS A 140 -0.85 8.42 5.63
CA CYS A 140 -1.41 7.69 4.47
C CYS A 140 -2.17 8.57 3.47
N ALA A 141 -2.12 9.90 3.65
CA ALA A 141 -2.80 10.84 2.77
C ALA A 141 -2.41 10.59 1.30
N PRO A 142 -3.32 10.73 0.31
CA PRO A 142 -4.67 11.30 0.42
C PRO A 142 -5.72 10.32 0.98
N TYR A 143 -5.31 9.10 1.33
CA TYR A 143 -6.18 8.10 1.92
C TYR A 143 -6.15 8.14 3.45
N ARG A 144 -7.19 7.60 4.09
CA ARG A 144 -7.15 7.31 5.52
C ARG A 144 -6.33 6.05 5.75
N CYS A 145 -5.51 6.01 6.81
CA CYS A 145 -4.70 4.82 7.10
C CYS A 145 -5.56 3.57 7.32
N THR A 146 -6.74 3.70 7.94
CA THR A 146 -7.71 2.61 8.06
C THR A 146 -8.08 2.01 6.70
N ARG A 147 -8.36 2.86 5.72
CA ARG A 147 -8.68 2.42 4.35
C ARG A 147 -7.52 1.69 3.67
N VAL A 148 -6.27 2.12 3.92
CA VAL A 148 -5.08 1.43 3.38
C VAL A 148 -4.94 0.04 4.02
N VAL A 149 -5.09 -0.05 5.34
CA VAL A 149 -5.04 -1.32 6.08
C VAL A 149 -6.15 -2.27 5.61
N ASP A 150 -7.39 -1.79 5.52
CA ASP A 150 -8.54 -2.57 5.03
C ASP A 150 -8.27 -3.12 3.62
N ARG A 151 -7.65 -2.31 2.75
CA ARG A 151 -7.35 -2.74 1.38
C ARG A 151 -6.29 -3.84 1.32
N ILE A 152 -5.26 -3.73 2.16
CA ILE A 152 -4.23 -4.77 2.29
C ILE A 152 -4.84 -6.05 2.87
N ALA A 153 -5.76 -5.92 3.83
CA ALA A 153 -6.50 -7.06 4.38
C ALA A 153 -7.33 -7.78 3.30
N SER A 154 -8.09 -7.04 2.48
CA SER A 154 -8.85 -7.63 1.37
C SER A 154 -7.96 -8.34 0.34
N LEU A 155 -6.78 -7.79 0.05
CA LEU A 155 -5.79 -8.44 -0.84
C LEU A 155 -5.30 -9.78 -0.28
N ARG A 156 -5.09 -9.85 1.04
CA ARG A 156 -4.66 -11.08 1.71
C ARG A 156 -5.77 -12.11 1.76
N GLU A 157 -6.97 -11.71 2.14
CA GLU A 157 -8.15 -12.58 2.18
C GLU A 157 -8.43 -13.20 0.80
N ALA A 158 -8.40 -12.39 -0.26
CA ALA A 158 -8.59 -12.88 -1.62
C ALA A 158 -7.48 -13.84 -2.09
N ALA A 159 -6.25 -13.72 -1.55
CA ALA A 159 -5.17 -14.67 -1.82
C ALA A 159 -5.38 -16.01 -1.07
N GLU A 160 -5.85 -15.94 0.18
CA GLU A 160 -6.16 -17.11 0.99
C GLU A 160 -7.35 -17.91 0.41
N GLU A 161 -8.41 -17.23 -0.04
CA GLU A 161 -9.55 -17.83 -0.73
C GLU A 161 -9.10 -18.59 -1.99
N ASN A 162 -8.30 -17.94 -2.84
CA ASN A 162 -7.80 -18.53 -4.07
C ASN A 162 -6.91 -19.76 -3.82
N ALA A 163 -6.06 -19.70 -2.78
CA ALA A 163 -5.26 -20.84 -2.36
C ALA A 163 -6.14 -22.00 -1.86
N GLY A 164 -7.26 -21.70 -1.20
CA GLY A 164 -8.27 -22.69 -0.79
C GLY A 164 -8.91 -23.40 -1.98
N ILE A 165 -9.38 -22.62 -2.97
CA ILE A 165 -9.97 -23.16 -4.20
C ILE A 165 -8.94 -24.01 -4.96
N ASN A 166 -7.71 -23.52 -5.14
CA ASN A 166 -6.65 -24.26 -5.81
C ASN A 166 -6.33 -25.58 -5.09
N ARG A 167 -6.30 -25.60 -3.75
CA ARG A 167 -6.15 -26.84 -2.97
C ARG A 167 -7.32 -27.80 -3.21
N ALA A 168 -8.55 -27.32 -3.21
CA ALA A 168 -9.72 -28.15 -3.49
C ALA A 168 -9.70 -28.75 -4.91
N LEU A 169 -9.28 -27.96 -5.91
CA LEU A 169 -9.15 -28.42 -7.29
C LEU A 169 -7.98 -29.38 -7.49
N GLN A 170 -6.86 -29.19 -6.79
CA GLN A 170 -5.69 -30.07 -6.86
C GLN A 170 -6.05 -31.52 -6.48
N THR A 171 -6.96 -31.71 -5.51
CA THR A 171 -7.43 -33.06 -5.14
C THR A 171 -8.11 -33.84 -6.27
N ILE A 172 -8.67 -33.15 -7.29
CA ILE A 172 -9.22 -33.80 -8.49
C ILE A 172 -8.09 -34.36 -9.37
N LEU A 173 -6.97 -33.65 -9.43
CA LEU A 173 -5.81 -34.00 -10.25
C LEU A 173 -4.98 -35.12 -9.63
N ASP A 174 -4.90 -35.16 -8.30
CA ASP A 174 -4.14 -36.17 -7.55
C ASP A 174 -4.87 -37.52 -7.42
N GLY A 175 -6.17 -37.55 -7.78
CA GLY A 175 -6.98 -38.76 -7.71
C GLY A 175 -6.69 -39.82 -8.79
N PRO A 176 -7.18 -41.07 -8.59
CA PRO A 176 -6.94 -42.19 -9.50
C PRO A 176 -7.49 -41.95 -10.90
N HIS A 177 -6.68 -42.21 -11.92
CA HIS A 177 -6.94 -41.74 -13.29
C HIS A 177 -8.18 -42.36 -13.96
N ASP A 178 -8.55 -43.57 -13.57
CA ASP A 178 -9.60 -44.35 -14.23
C ASP A 178 -11.00 -44.06 -13.68
N LEU A 179 -11.09 -43.26 -12.61
CA LEU A 179 -12.35 -42.92 -11.95
C LEU A 179 -12.77 -41.48 -12.25
N VAL A 180 -14.07 -41.31 -12.50
CA VAL A 180 -14.69 -39.98 -12.57
C VAL A 180 -14.65 -39.35 -11.17
N PRO A 181 -14.01 -38.19 -10.99
CA PRO A 181 -13.89 -37.56 -9.68
C PRO A 181 -15.25 -37.04 -9.20
N SER A 182 -15.55 -37.21 -7.91
CA SER A 182 -16.76 -36.63 -7.31
C SER A 182 -16.67 -35.11 -7.26
N LEU A 183 -17.71 -34.47 -7.79
CA LEU A 183 -17.86 -33.03 -7.91
C LEU A 183 -18.92 -32.49 -6.93
N GLU A 184 -19.21 -33.16 -5.82
CA GLU A 184 -20.33 -32.75 -4.94
C GLU A 184 -20.11 -31.39 -4.24
N SER A 185 -18.86 -31.05 -3.90
CA SER A 185 -18.55 -29.76 -3.27
C SER A 185 -18.60 -28.60 -4.27
N SER A 186 -19.00 -27.41 -3.80
CA SER A 186 -19.13 -26.19 -4.62
C SER A 186 -17.89 -25.89 -5.45
N ASP A 187 -16.70 -26.02 -4.86
CA ASP A 187 -15.44 -25.71 -5.53
C ASP A 187 -15.12 -26.70 -6.66
N ARG A 188 -15.53 -27.96 -6.51
CA ARG A 188 -15.36 -28.98 -7.55
C ARG A 188 -16.46 -28.91 -8.60
N GLN A 189 -17.68 -28.48 -8.25
CA GLN A 189 -18.75 -28.23 -9.23
C GLN A 189 -18.35 -27.19 -10.29
N ARG A 190 -17.47 -26.25 -9.93
CA ARG A 190 -16.96 -25.22 -10.86
C ARG A 190 -16.33 -25.80 -12.12
N VAL A 191 -15.72 -26.99 -12.07
CA VAL A 191 -15.08 -27.62 -13.24
C VAL A 191 -16.01 -28.53 -14.03
N LYS A 192 -17.29 -28.68 -13.62
CA LYS A 192 -18.28 -29.57 -14.24
C LYS A 192 -18.55 -29.21 -15.71
N SER A 193 -18.53 -27.93 -16.04
CA SER A 193 -18.48 -27.43 -17.42
C SER A 193 -17.60 -26.18 -17.45
N GLY A 194 -17.10 -25.79 -18.63
CA GLY A 194 -16.39 -24.52 -18.77
C GLY A 194 -17.22 -23.28 -18.37
N TRP A 195 -18.54 -23.44 -18.20
CA TRP A 195 -19.51 -22.40 -17.88
C TRP A 195 -20.00 -22.45 -16.43
N SER A 196 -19.69 -23.51 -15.68
CA SER A 196 -20.08 -23.63 -14.27
C SER A 196 -19.25 -22.74 -13.35
N ASP A 197 -18.03 -22.35 -13.74
CA ASP A 197 -17.22 -21.40 -12.97
C ASP A 197 -17.51 -19.95 -13.42
N SER A 198 -17.95 -19.10 -12.48
CA SER A 198 -18.15 -17.67 -12.71
C SER A 198 -16.83 -16.90 -12.75
N PHE A 199 -15.74 -17.47 -12.21
CA PHE A 199 -14.44 -16.80 -12.01
C PHE A 199 -14.54 -15.49 -11.23
N SER A 200 -15.55 -15.34 -10.36
CA SER A 200 -15.78 -14.13 -9.56
C SER A 200 -14.58 -13.78 -8.69
N ASP A 201 -13.87 -14.79 -8.18
CA ASP A 201 -12.63 -14.68 -7.42
C ASP A 201 -11.52 -13.97 -8.23
N ILE A 202 -11.35 -14.35 -9.50
CA ILE A 202 -10.37 -13.72 -10.40
C ILE A 202 -10.73 -12.27 -10.70
N TYR A 203 -12.00 -12.01 -11.01
CA TYR A 203 -12.48 -10.65 -11.25
C TYR A 203 -12.28 -9.77 -10.00
N HIS A 204 -12.55 -10.32 -8.82
CA HIS A 204 -12.34 -9.62 -7.56
C HIS A 204 -10.86 -9.31 -7.33
N GLN A 205 -9.96 -10.29 -7.53
CA GLN A 205 -8.51 -10.06 -7.41
C GLN A 205 -7.98 -9.03 -8.42
N ALA A 206 -8.48 -9.05 -9.66
CA ALA A 206 -8.10 -8.06 -10.68
C ALA A 206 -8.54 -6.65 -10.26
N TRP A 207 -9.75 -6.52 -9.70
CA TRP A 207 -10.24 -5.26 -9.15
C TRP A 207 -9.41 -4.77 -7.95
N LEU A 208 -9.04 -5.66 -7.03
CA LEU A 208 -8.17 -5.34 -5.90
C LEU A 208 -6.79 -4.86 -6.36
N LEU A 209 -6.20 -5.54 -7.35
CA LEU A 209 -4.91 -5.16 -7.93
C LEU A 209 -4.97 -3.78 -8.62
N ASN A 210 -6.04 -3.50 -9.35
CA ASN A 210 -6.24 -2.20 -9.99
C ASN A 210 -6.38 -1.05 -8.98
N ASP A 211 -7.10 -1.27 -7.88
CA ASP A 211 -7.21 -0.26 -6.83
C ASP A 211 -5.89 -0.04 -6.08
N LEU A 212 -5.11 -1.11 -5.84
CA LEU A 212 -3.76 -1.00 -5.30
C LEU A 212 -2.87 -0.15 -6.20
N GLN A 213 -2.93 -0.38 -7.52
CA GLN A 213 -2.20 0.43 -8.50
C GLN A 213 -2.67 1.89 -8.51
N THR A 214 -3.98 2.13 -8.39
CA THR A 214 -4.53 3.49 -8.33
C THR A 214 -4.07 4.22 -7.06
N MET A 215 -4.06 3.52 -5.93
CA MET A 215 -3.57 4.03 -4.65
C MET A 215 -2.09 4.39 -4.73
N HIS A 216 -1.27 3.46 -5.24
CA HIS A 216 0.15 3.68 -5.50
C HIS A 216 0.37 4.91 -6.38
N ALA A 217 -0.34 5.01 -7.52
CA ALA A 217 -0.17 6.13 -8.44
C ALA A 217 -0.45 7.49 -7.79
N ARG A 218 -1.53 7.60 -7.01
CA ARG A 218 -1.86 8.84 -6.29
C ARG A 218 -0.85 9.17 -5.20
N MET A 219 -0.39 8.17 -4.45
CA MET A 219 0.63 8.39 -3.42
C MET A 219 1.96 8.82 -4.06
N MET A 220 2.37 8.20 -5.16
CA MET A 220 3.60 8.57 -5.88
C MET A 220 3.53 9.96 -6.50
N GLU A 221 2.35 10.42 -6.93
CA GLU A 221 2.13 11.79 -7.39
C GLU A 221 2.29 12.82 -6.25
N GLU A 222 1.81 12.49 -5.06
CA GLU A 222 1.90 13.37 -3.88
C GLU A 222 3.25 13.28 -3.16
N TYR A 223 4.02 12.22 -3.40
CA TYR A 223 5.27 11.91 -2.72
C TYR A 223 6.27 13.08 -2.66
N PRO A 224 6.67 13.71 -3.79
CA PRO A 224 7.67 14.79 -3.74
C PRO A 224 7.21 15.99 -2.91
N LYS A 225 5.91 16.28 -2.92
CA LYS A 225 5.34 17.43 -2.19
C LYS A 225 5.27 17.16 -0.68
N ARG A 226 4.93 15.94 -0.29
CA ARG A 226 4.69 15.59 1.12
C ARG A 226 5.94 15.11 1.86
N ALA A 227 6.85 14.42 1.18
CA ALA A 227 8.11 13.97 1.79
C ALA A 227 8.98 15.14 2.27
N ALA A 228 8.81 16.32 1.67
CA ALA A 228 9.51 17.54 2.07
C ALA A 228 8.91 18.19 3.34
N ALA A 229 7.70 17.81 3.75
CA ALA A 229 7.01 18.36 4.91
C ALA A 229 6.24 17.28 5.71
N PRO A 230 6.93 16.28 6.28
CA PRO A 230 6.28 15.21 7.04
C PRO A 230 5.54 15.72 8.29
N TRP A 231 6.04 16.81 8.89
CA TRP A 231 5.42 17.50 10.01
C TRP A 231 4.01 18.05 9.71
N LEU A 232 3.66 18.29 8.43
CA LEU A 232 2.30 18.70 8.07
C LEU A 232 1.30 17.58 8.35
N ALA A 233 1.68 16.32 8.13
CA ALA A 233 0.81 15.20 8.43
C ALA A 233 0.55 15.11 9.94
N GLU A 234 1.60 15.24 10.76
CA GLU A 234 1.51 15.25 12.22
C GLU A 234 0.68 16.43 12.76
N TRP A 235 0.77 17.60 12.13
CA TRP A 235 -0.01 18.77 12.51
C TRP A 235 -1.48 18.71 12.05
N MET A 236 -1.77 18.02 10.94
CA MET A 236 -3.14 17.83 10.42
C MET A 236 -3.83 16.59 10.99
N SER A 237 -3.07 15.61 11.49
CA SER A 237 -3.62 14.55 12.31
C SER A 237 -3.93 15.14 13.68
N ASP A 238 -5.19 15.51 13.92
CA ASP A 238 -5.65 15.66 15.30
C ASP A 238 -5.21 14.43 16.10
N PRO A 239 -4.65 14.59 17.31
CA PRO A 239 -4.51 13.44 18.18
C PRO A 239 -5.92 12.91 18.38
N GLU A 240 -6.20 11.70 17.91
CA GLU A 240 -7.38 10.97 18.35
C GLU A 240 -7.42 11.10 19.88
N PRO A 241 -8.49 11.66 20.47
CA PRO A 241 -8.58 11.71 21.91
C PRO A 241 -8.42 10.28 22.38
N SER A 242 -7.39 10.04 23.20
CA SER A 242 -7.14 8.75 23.83
C SER A 242 -8.49 8.26 24.35
N ARG A 243 -9.01 7.17 23.78
CA ARG A 243 -10.07 6.41 24.43
C ARG A 243 -9.45 5.91 25.73
N GLY A 244 -9.61 6.71 26.77
CA GLY A 244 -9.27 6.38 28.14
C GLY A 244 -9.98 5.09 28.49
N THR A 245 -9.23 4.01 28.39
CA THR A 245 -9.50 2.80 29.14
C THR A 245 -9.17 3.13 30.59
N GLY A 246 -10.18 3.17 31.44
CA GLY A 246 -9.99 3.39 32.86
C GLY A 246 -11.15 4.12 33.50
N LEU A 247 -12.27 3.42 33.68
CA LEU A 247 -13.07 3.61 34.89
C LEU A 247 -12.15 3.42 36.10
N PRO A 248 -12.26 4.29 37.11
CA PRO A 248 -12.22 3.80 38.47
C PRO A 248 -13.46 4.27 39.26
N LEU A 249 -14.07 3.29 39.94
CA LEU A 249 -15.16 3.33 40.94
C LEU A 249 -16.59 3.49 40.39
#